data_AF-C6HZP4-F1
#
_entry.id   AF-C6HZP4-F1
#
_cell.length_a   1.000
_cell.length_b   1.000
_cell.length_c   1.000
_cell.angle_alpha   90.00
_cell.angle_beta   90.00
_cell.angle_gamma   90.00
#
_symmetry.space_group_name_H-M   'P 1'
#
loop_
_entity.id
_entity.type
_entity.pdbx_description
1 polymer ?
#
loop_
_entity_poly.entity_id
_entity_poly.type
_entity_poly.pdbx_seq_one_letter_code
_entity_poly.pdbx_strand_id
1 'polypeptide(L)'
;MEHRRTAACLAWVAGRLMPDGGYCAFRDEGFRAGFSNIADTAWALEIFRCLREIPPELPRTAAWIESLQRNSLAWSRSPALAWTLMARTQAGLPFREEERVLYLEEIGRLLEDGEREESERVDEDLAALLRLPRAPDLPGPLTSRLSDLVGTLELRVERERRPLTLPALADRLTILEKGGVSPEEILRMSQEEESFRHPVWGWTQTRGSTSFDLFVVRSGVGLAARRRAPVDTEAIESLILSCQSRGGGFGPLPGAIPGLDATLCALEILQEIRPTLREPIPRQEGKAP
;
A
#
# COMPACT_ATOMS: atom_id res chain seq x y z
N MET A 1 12.69 6.56 22.93
CA MET A 1 11.70 7.42 22.23
C MET A 1 10.90 6.62 21.22
N GLU A 2 11.57 5.77 20.43
CA GLU A 2 10.99 4.87 19.42
C GLU A 2 9.85 3.97 19.96
N HIS A 3 10.07 3.27 21.08
CA HIS A 3 9.04 2.44 21.72
C HIS A 3 7.74 3.17 22.04
N ARG A 4 7.82 4.43 22.50
CA ARG A 4 6.62 5.22 22.82
C ARG A 4 5.84 5.61 21.57
N ARG A 5 6.54 5.83 20.45
CA ARG A 5 5.90 6.17 19.16
C ARG A 5 5.23 4.96 18.54
N THR A 6 5.88 3.81 18.57
CA THR A 6 5.25 2.54 18.13
C THR A 6 4.01 2.22 18.96
N ALA A 7 4.09 2.35 20.29
CA ALA A 7 2.95 2.15 21.17
C ALA A 7 1.79 3.12 20.88
N ALA A 8 2.09 4.40 20.61
CA ALA A 8 1.07 5.38 20.21
C ALA A 8 0.41 5.02 18.88
N CYS A 9 1.18 4.58 17.87
CA CYS A 9 0.62 4.12 16.61
C CYS A 9 -0.26 2.87 16.78
N LEU A 10 0.17 1.89 17.58
CA LEU A 10 -0.61 0.69 17.88
C LEU A 10 -1.93 1.02 18.57
N ALA A 11 -1.89 1.87 19.60
CA ALA A 11 -3.09 2.34 20.28
C ALA A 11 -4.04 3.07 19.31
N TRP A 12 -3.47 3.92 18.46
CA TRP A 12 -4.22 4.68 17.47
C TRP A 12 -4.93 3.78 16.45
N VAL A 13 -4.25 2.80 15.85
CA VAL A 13 -4.87 1.86 14.88
C VAL A 13 -5.86 0.93 15.58
N ALA A 14 -5.57 0.45 16.79
CA ALA A 14 -6.51 -0.35 17.58
C ALA A 14 -7.80 0.43 17.89
N GLY A 15 -7.69 1.74 18.13
CA GLY A 15 -8.84 2.63 18.33
C GLY A 15 -9.78 2.73 17.12
N ARG A 16 -9.33 2.33 15.92
CA ARG A 16 -10.13 2.33 14.67
C ARG A 16 -10.98 1.06 14.50
N LEU A 17 -10.78 0.02 15.33
CA LEU A 17 -11.54 -1.24 15.28
C LEU A 17 -13.01 -1.02 15.67
N MET A 18 -13.93 -1.27 14.74
CA MET A 18 -15.39 -1.17 14.89
C MET A 18 -16.00 -2.37 15.64
N PRO A 19 -17.19 -2.22 16.26
CA PRO A 19 -17.83 -3.30 17.01
C PRO A 19 -18.10 -4.57 16.18
N ASP A 20 -18.34 -4.41 14.88
CA ASP A 20 -18.58 -5.49 13.92
C ASP A 20 -17.31 -6.24 13.49
N GLY A 21 -16.12 -5.75 13.84
CA GLY A 21 -14.83 -6.34 13.53
C GLY A 21 -14.05 -5.66 12.39
N GLY A 22 -14.67 -4.78 11.61
CA GLY A 22 -13.96 -4.02 10.58
C GLY A 22 -13.26 -2.78 11.16
N TYR A 23 -12.55 -2.02 10.32
CA TYR A 23 -11.89 -0.77 10.72
C TYR A 23 -12.47 0.43 9.97
N CYS A 24 -12.38 1.60 10.59
CA CYS A 24 -12.80 2.87 10.03
C CYS A 24 -11.78 3.98 10.36
N ALA A 25 -11.17 4.58 9.34
CA ALA A 25 -10.20 5.64 9.45
C ALA A 25 -10.77 6.90 10.11
N PHE A 26 -12.09 7.13 10.04
CA PHE A 26 -12.74 8.31 10.64
C PHE A 26 -13.21 8.08 12.08
N ARG A 27 -13.05 6.88 12.63
CA ARG A 27 -13.44 6.61 14.01
C ARG A 27 -12.55 7.41 14.97
N ASP A 28 -13.19 8.23 15.80
CA ASP A 28 -12.55 8.96 16.89
C ASP A 28 -13.24 8.61 18.22
N GLU A 29 -12.54 8.72 19.35
CA GLU A 29 -13.07 8.41 20.68
C GLU A 29 -14.32 9.25 21.02
N GLY A 30 -14.46 10.43 20.41
CA GLY A 30 -15.62 11.31 20.55
C GLY A 30 -16.73 11.10 19.53
N PHE A 31 -16.48 10.37 18.43
CA PHE A 31 -17.42 10.24 17.32
C PHE A 31 -17.72 8.76 17.04
N ARG A 32 -18.84 8.28 17.59
CA ARG A 32 -19.30 6.88 17.42
C ARG A 32 -19.88 6.59 16.04
N ALA A 33 -20.03 7.60 15.18
CA ALA A 33 -20.52 7.41 13.82
C ALA A 33 -19.34 7.07 12.91
N GLY A 34 -19.45 5.93 12.25
CA GLY A 34 -18.46 5.42 11.30
C GLY A 34 -18.97 4.10 10.74
N PHE A 35 -18.50 3.76 9.56
CA PHE A 35 -18.80 2.48 8.92
C PHE A 35 -17.49 1.77 8.64
N SER A 36 -17.44 0.50 9.02
CA SER A 36 -16.36 -0.38 8.63
C SER A 36 -16.27 -0.42 7.11
N ASN A 37 -15.07 -0.30 6.58
CA ASN A 37 -14.82 -0.53 5.15
C ASN A 37 -13.57 -1.38 4.94
N ILE A 38 -13.52 -2.04 3.80
CA ILE A 38 -12.54 -3.08 3.55
C ILE A 38 -11.14 -2.52 3.30
N ALA A 39 -11.02 -1.32 2.70
CA ALA A 39 -9.73 -0.66 2.49
C ALA A 39 -9.08 -0.31 3.83
N ASP A 40 -9.82 0.35 4.73
CA ASP A 40 -9.37 0.66 6.09
C ASP A 40 -9.00 -0.60 6.88
N THR A 41 -9.79 -1.66 6.74
CA THR A 41 -9.48 -2.94 7.37
C THR A 41 -8.18 -3.54 6.85
N ALA A 42 -7.95 -3.49 5.54
CA ALA A 42 -6.72 -3.99 4.94
C ALA A 42 -5.50 -3.15 5.36
N TRP A 43 -5.60 -1.82 5.39
CA TRP A 43 -4.53 -0.95 5.88
C TRP A 43 -4.24 -1.18 7.35
N ALA A 44 -5.27 -1.32 8.20
CA ALA A 44 -5.08 -1.59 9.62
C ALA A 44 -4.36 -2.92 9.87
N LEU A 45 -4.78 -3.99 9.19
CA LEU A 45 -4.12 -5.29 9.27
C LEU A 45 -2.65 -5.23 8.80
N GLU A 46 -2.38 -4.46 7.74
CA GLU A 46 -1.01 -4.24 7.27
C GLU A 46 -0.16 -3.46 8.26
N ILE A 47 -0.73 -2.44 8.92
CA ILE A 47 -0.03 -1.69 9.98
C ILE A 47 0.38 -2.63 11.11
N PHE A 48 -0.53 -3.49 11.58
CA PHE A 48 -0.19 -4.49 12.59
C PHE A 48 0.90 -5.45 12.11
N ARG A 49 0.83 -5.91 10.86
CA ARG A 49 1.86 -6.76 10.24
C ARG A 49 3.21 -6.06 10.19
N CYS A 50 3.26 -4.80 9.73
CA CYS A 50 4.46 -3.97 9.73
C CYS A 50 5.04 -3.86 11.14
N LEU A 51 4.20 -3.55 12.13
CA LEU A 51 4.62 -3.42 13.52
C LEU A 51 4.88 -4.76 14.22
N ARG A 52 4.64 -5.89 13.55
CA ARG A 52 4.78 -7.26 14.05
C ARG A 52 3.93 -7.55 15.27
N GLU A 53 2.76 -6.94 15.30
CA GLU A 53 1.77 -7.13 16.35
C GLU A 53 0.56 -7.89 15.82
N ILE A 54 -0.15 -8.54 16.72
CA ILE A 54 -1.40 -9.24 16.39
C ILE A 54 -2.53 -8.22 16.50
N PRO A 55 -3.36 -8.05 15.44
CA PRO A 55 -4.53 -7.18 15.52
C PRO A 55 -5.44 -7.58 16.70
N PRO A 56 -5.97 -6.61 17.46
CA PRO A 56 -6.97 -6.91 18.48
C PRO A 56 -8.19 -7.54 17.82
N GLU A 57 -8.77 -8.54 18.47
CA GLU A 57 -9.97 -9.22 17.96
C GLU A 57 -9.82 -9.77 16.53
N LEU A 58 -8.62 -10.25 16.15
CA LEU A 58 -8.37 -10.82 14.82
C LEU A 58 -9.42 -11.87 14.39
N PRO A 59 -9.90 -12.80 15.25
CA PRO A 59 -10.99 -13.71 14.87
C PRO A 59 -12.28 -13.01 14.46
N ARG A 60 -12.62 -11.89 15.12
CA ARG A 60 -13.79 -11.07 14.79
C ARG A 60 -13.58 -10.32 13.47
N THR A 61 -12.39 -9.78 13.27
CA THR A 61 -12.00 -9.12 12.00
C THR A 61 -12.10 -10.10 10.83
N ALA A 62 -11.59 -11.33 11.01
CA ALA A 62 -11.70 -12.39 10.02
C ALA A 62 -13.17 -12.75 9.72
N ALA A 63 -14.00 -12.93 10.75
CA ALA A 63 -15.43 -13.19 10.58
C ALA A 63 -16.15 -12.04 9.85
N TRP A 64 -15.78 -10.79 10.11
CA TRP A 64 -16.29 -9.63 9.41
C TRP A 64 -15.93 -9.65 7.91
N ILE A 65 -14.66 -9.90 7.57
CA ILE A 65 -14.20 -10.04 6.18
C ILE A 65 -14.97 -11.15 5.46
N GLU A 66 -15.17 -12.30 6.10
CA GLU A 66 -15.95 -13.40 5.54
C GLU A 66 -17.45 -13.07 5.39
N SER A 67 -17.98 -12.16 6.21
CA SER A 67 -19.38 -11.73 6.11
C SER A 67 -19.66 -10.86 4.88
N LEU A 68 -18.67 -10.06 4.44
CA LEU A 68 -18.77 -9.23 3.21
C LEU A 68 -18.97 -10.09 1.95
N GLN A 69 -18.52 -11.35 2.00
CA GLN A 69 -18.70 -12.33 0.93
C GLN A 69 -20.15 -12.82 0.82
N ARG A 70 -20.80 -13.03 1.97
CA ARG A 70 -22.15 -13.61 2.00
C ARG A 70 -23.23 -12.64 1.51
N ASN A 71 -22.95 -11.34 1.59
CA ASN A 71 -23.97 -10.31 1.42
C ASN A 71 -23.87 -9.51 0.12
N SER A 72 -22.92 -9.79 -0.80
CA SER A 72 -22.80 -8.92 -1.97
C SER A 72 -22.40 -9.60 -3.28
N LEU A 73 -23.21 -9.30 -4.30
CA LEU A 73 -22.82 -9.20 -5.72
C LEU A 73 -21.86 -8.00 -5.96
N ALA A 74 -21.44 -7.28 -4.91
CA ALA A 74 -20.57 -6.09 -4.98
C ALA A 74 -19.08 -6.43 -5.16
N TRP A 75 -18.75 -7.72 -5.27
CA TRP A 75 -17.44 -8.22 -5.69
C TRP A 75 -17.19 -8.04 -7.20
N SER A 76 -18.25 -7.73 -7.96
CA SER A 76 -18.24 -8.01 -9.40
C SER A 76 -17.39 -7.06 -10.25
N ARG A 77 -16.94 -5.91 -9.73
CA ARG A 77 -15.93 -4.99 -10.31
C ARG A 77 -15.65 -3.85 -9.31
N SER A 78 -14.40 -3.62 -8.89
CA SER A 78 -13.95 -2.40 -8.16
C SER A 78 -12.62 -2.67 -7.42
N PRO A 79 -11.82 -1.64 -7.09
CA PRO A 79 -10.75 -1.71 -6.08
C PRO A 79 -11.11 -2.47 -4.80
N ALA A 80 -12.41 -2.57 -4.44
CA ALA A 80 -12.88 -3.38 -3.33
C ALA A 80 -12.42 -4.85 -3.38
N LEU A 81 -12.29 -5.46 -4.55
CA LEU A 81 -11.79 -6.85 -4.66
C LEU A 81 -10.33 -6.93 -4.20
N ALA A 82 -9.46 -6.05 -4.69
CA ALA A 82 -8.06 -5.99 -4.30
C ALA A 82 -7.90 -5.82 -2.79
N TRP A 83 -8.63 -4.86 -2.22
CA TRP A 83 -8.62 -4.62 -0.77
C TRP A 83 -9.14 -5.83 0.02
N THR A 84 -10.16 -6.53 -0.48
CA THR A 84 -10.69 -7.70 0.22
C THR A 84 -9.70 -8.86 0.22
N LEU A 85 -9.09 -9.16 -0.93
CA LEU A 85 -8.08 -10.21 -1.05
C LEU A 85 -6.84 -9.89 -0.21
N MET A 86 -6.45 -8.60 -0.16
CA MET A 86 -5.38 -8.12 0.72
C MET A 86 -5.72 -8.36 2.19
N ALA A 87 -6.89 -7.90 2.65
CA ALA A 87 -7.33 -8.08 4.04
C ALA A 87 -7.42 -9.56 4.43
N ARG A 88 -7.92 -10.43 3.54
CA ARG A 88 -7.97 -11.89 3.76
C ARG A 88 -6.57 -12.45 3.98
N THR A 89 -5.65 -12.13 3.08
CA THR A 89 -4.26 -12.60 3.14
C THR A 89 -3.59 -12.18 4.45
N GLN A 90 -3.80 -10.93 4.85
CA GLN A 90 -3.24 -10.37 6.09
C GLN A 90 -3.88 -10.96 7.34
N ALA A 91 -5.17 -11.31 7.28
CA ALA A 91 -5.87 -12.03 8.33
C ALA A 91 -5.51 -13.53 8.40
N GLY A 92 -4.63 -14.02 7.51
CA GLY A 92 -4.25 -15.43 7.45
C GLY A 92 -5.32 -16.34 6.86
N LEU A 93 -6.31 -15.79 6.17
CA LEU A 93 -7.37 -16.54 5.51
C LEU A 93 -6.86 -17.03 4.13
N PRO A 94 -7.04 -18.32 3.78
CA PRO A 94 -6.65 -18.82 2.48
C PRO A 94 -7.54 -18.27 1.36
N PHE A 95 -6.97 -18.17 0.16
CA PHE A 95 -7.74 -17.96 -1.07
C PHE A 95 -8.69 -19.13 -1.29
N ARG A 96 -9.96 -18.84 -1.52
CA ARG A 96 -10.94 -19.82 -1.98
C ARG A 96 -10.90 -19.95 -3.51
N GLU A 97 -11.47 -21.02 -4.04
CA GLU A 97 -11.46 -21.24 -5.48
C GLU A 97 -12.29 -20.18 -6.22
N GLU A 98 -13.41 -19.75 -5.64
CA GLU A 98 -14.26 -18.70 -6.22
C GLU A 98 -13.52 -17.34 -6.23
N GLU A 99 -12.72 -17.07 -5.20
CA GLU A 99 -11.89 -15.86 -5.11
C GLU A 99 -10.75 -15.87 -6.13
N ARG A 100 -10.17 -17.05 -6.39
CA ARG A 100 -9.17 -17.24 -7.45
C ARG A 100 -9.78 -16.90 -8.82
N VAL A 101 -11.00 -17.37 -9.10
CA VAL A 101 -11.69 -17.04 -10.34
C VAL A 101 -11.92 -15.53 -10.47
N LEU A 102 -12.49 -14.89 -9.44
CA LEU A 102 -12.73 -13.44 -9.44
C LEU A 102 -11.44 -12.62 -9.60
N TYR A 103 -10.36 -13.03 -8.93
CA TYR A 103 -9.04 -12.42 -9.08
C TYR A 103 -8.56 -12.46 -10.53
N LEU A 104 -8.64 -13.62 -11.18
CA LEU A 104 -8.19 -13.79 -12.56
C LEU A 104 -9.07 -13.03 -13.56
N GLU A 105 -10.39 -13.01 -13.34
CA GLU A 105 -11.33 -12.22 -14.13
C GLU A 105 -11.04 -10.72 -14.05
N GLU A 106 -10.78 -10.21 -12.84
CA GLU A 106 -10.48 -8.79 -12.64
C GLU A 106 -9.12 -8.38 -13.23
N ILE A 107 -8.09 -9.22 -13.11
CA ILE A 107 -6.82 -9.02 -13.83
C ILE A 107 -7.08 -8.96 -15.33
N GLY A 108 -7.85 -9.92 -15.88
CA GLY A 108 -8.19 -9.93 -17.30
C GLY A 108 -8.89 -8.66 -17.77
N ARG A 109 -9.83 -8.14 -16.97
CA ARG A 109 -10.52 -6.87 -17.25
C ARG A 109 -9.58 -5.68 -17.20
N LEU A 110 -8.78 -5.55 -16.14
CA LEU A 110 -7.84 -4.44 -15.99
C LEU A 110 -6.78 -4.43 -17.10
N LEU A 111 -6.37 -5.59 -17.59
CA LEU A 111 -5.54 -5.68 -18.79
C LEU A 111 -6.28 -5.16 -20.04
N GLU A 112 -7.56 -5.51 -20.23
CA GLU A 112 -8.35 -5.00 -21.39
C GLU A 112 -8.52 -3.48 -21.33
N ASP A 113 -8.84 -2.96 -20.16
CA ASP A 113 -9.01 -1.52 -19.95
C ASP A 113 -7.66 -0.82 -20.07
N GLY A 114 -6.59 -1.43 -19.56
CA GLY A 114 -5.21 -0.96 -19.70
C GLY A 114 -4.76 -0.91 -21.15
N GLU A 115 -5.22 -1.80 -22.02
CA GLU A 115 -4.94 -1.75 -23.47
C GLU A 115 -5.73 -0.62 -24.17
N ARG A 116 -6.97 -0.33 -23.73
CA ARG A 116 -7.89 0.62 -24.38
C ARG A 116 -7.77 2.06 -23.90
N GLU A 117 -7.51 2.25 -22.61
CA GLU A 117 -7.56 3.54 -21.92
C GLU A 117 -6.21 3.90 -21.27
N GLU A 118 -5.81 5.16 -21.42
CA GLU A 118 -4.68 5.76 -20.70
C GLU A 118 -5.18 6.27 -19.34
N SER A 119 -5.17 5.42 -18.32
CA SER A 119 -5.63 5.76 -16.97
C SER A 119 -4.67 5.26 -15.89
N GLU A 120 -4.08 6.20 -15.13
CA GLU A 120 -3.25 5.87 -13.95
C GLU A 120 -4.03 5.02 -12.94
N ARG A 121 -5.36 5.14 -12.90
CA ARG A 121 -6.20 4.35 -11.99
C ARG A 121 -6.18 2.85 -12.32
N VAL A 122 -6.13 2.51 -13.62
CA VAL A 122 -6.05 1.11 -14.06
C VAL A 122 -4.70 0.53 -13.68
N ASP A 123 -3.62 1.30 -13.87
CA ASP A 123 -2.27 0.91 -13.47
C ASP A 123 -2.18 0.70 -11.94
N GLU A 124 -2.75 1.60 -11.14
CA GLU A 124 -2.82 1.50 -9.67
C GLU A 124 -3.55 0.23 -9.22
N ASP A 125 -4.77 -0.01 -9.72
CA ASP A 125 -5.60 -1.14 -9.34
C ASP A 125 -4.96 -2.48 -9.77
N LEU A 126 -4.35 -2.53 -10.97
CA LEU A 126 -3.64 -3.71 -11.47
C LEU A 126 -2.38 -3.98 -10.66
N ALA A 127 -1.57 -2.96 -10.36
CA ALA A 127 -0.37 -3.10 -9.55
C ALA A 127 -0.70 -3.55 -8.13
N ALA A 128 -1.80 -3.07 -7.54
CA ALA A 128 -2.27 -3.51 -6.24
C ALA A 128 -2.59 -5.02 -6.21
N LEU A 129 -3.30 -5.54 -7.21
CA LEU A 129 -3.60 -6.96 -7.33
C LEU A 129 -2.32 -7.80 -7.54
N LEU A 130 -1.41 -7.35 -8.38
CA LEU A 130 -0.16 -8.05 -8.67
C LEU A 130 0.83 -8.08 -7.49
N ARG A 131 0.67 -7.21 -6.50
CA ARG A 131 1.44 -7.19 -5.25
C ARG A 131 0.88 -8.10 -4.16
N LEU A 132 -0.31 -8.66 -4.35
CA LEU A 132 -0.95 -9.48 -3.32
C LEU A 132 -0.04 -10.64 -2.90
N PRO A 133 0.26 -10.79 -1.60
CA PRO A 133 1.03 -11.93 -1.14
C PRO A 133 0.25 -13.21 -1.42
N ARG A 134 0.92 -14.25 -1.93
CA ARG A 134 0.28 -15.55 -2.24
C ARG A 134 -0.85 -15.44 -3.28
N ALA A 135 -0.81 -14.40 -4.13
CA ALA A 135 -1.71 -14.31 -5.28
C ALA A 135 -1.62 -15.59 -6.13
N PRO A 136 -2.74 -16.04 -6.72
CA PRO A 136 -2.73 -17.09 -7.73
C PRO A 136 -1.74 -16.80 -8.87
N ASP A 137 -1.05 -17.84 -9.34
CA ASP A 137 -0.28 -17.73 -10.58
C ASP A 137 -1.19 -17.34 -11.74
N LEU A 138 -0.68 -16.46 -12.62
CA LEU A 138 -1.39 -16.06 -13.81
C LEU A 138 -1.36 -17.20 -14.84
N PRO A 139 -2.51 -17.60 -15.41
CA PRO A 139 -2.55 -18.56 -16.50
C PRO A 139 -1.88 -17.97 -17.75
N GLY A 140 -1.33 -18.83 -18.60
CA GLY A 140 -0.57 -18.46 -19.80
C GLY A 140 -1.19 -17.31 -20.63
N PRO A 141 -2.50 -17.33 -20.95
CA PRO A 141 -3.13 -16.23 -21.68
C PRO A 141 -3.05 -14.87 -20.98
N LEU A 142 -3.22 -14.81 -19.65
CA LEU A 142 -3.10 -13.55 -18.90
C LEU A 142 -1.65 -13.11 -18.79
N THR A 143 -0.71 -14.04 -18.65
CA THR A 143 0.73 -13.75 -18.68
C THR A 143 1.15 -13.14 -20.02
N SER A 144 0.67 -13.70 -21.14
CA SER A 144 0.93 -13.14 -22.47
C SER A 144 0.34 -11.74 -22.63
N ARG A 145 -0.91 -11.53 -22.20
CA ARG A 145 -1.54 -10.20 -22.25
C ARG A 145 -0.86 -9.17 -21.37
N LEU A 146 -0.40 -9.57 -20.18
CA LEU A 146 0.41 -8.72 -19.32
C LEU A 146 1.72 -8.32 -20.02
N SER A 147 2.36 -9.25 -20.73
CA SER A 147 3.54 -8.96 -21.57
C SER A 147 3.21 -8.07 -22.78
N ASP A 148 2.01 -8.14 -23.35
CA ASP A 148 1.61 -7.24 -24.44
C ASP A 148 1.35 -5.82 -23.92
N LEU A 149 0.78 -5.69 -22.71
CA LEU A 149 0.57 -4.41 -22.04
C LEU A 149 1.89 -3.69 -21.77
N VAL A 150 2.98 -4.42 -21.46
CA VAL A 150 4.34 -3.87 -21.31
C VAL A 150 4.70 -2.97 -22.49
N GLY A 151 4.59 -3.48 -23.72
CA GLY A 151 4.92 -2.71 -24.92
C GLY A 151 4.02 -1.48 -25.13
N THR A 152 2.76 -1.58 -24.69
CA THR A 152 1.83 -0.44 -24.73
C THR A 152 2.21 0.64 -23.72
N LEU A 153 2.60 0.26 -22.50
CA LEU A 153 3.00 1.19 -21.44
C LEU A 153 4.29 1.92 -21.80
N GLU A 154 5.25 1.25 -22.42
CA GLU A 154 6.48 1.88 -22.93
C GLU A 154 6.17 2.94 -23.99
N LEU A 155 5.29 2.63 -24.95
CA LEU A 155 4.86 3.58 -26.00
C LEU A 155 4.07 4.78 -25.45
N ARG A 156 3.35 4.61 -24.33
CA ARG A 156 2.58 5.68 -23.70
C ARG A 156 3.45 6.76 -23.08
N VAL A 157 4.59 6.39 -22.47
CA VAL A 157 5.54 7.36 -21.89
C VAL A 157 5.97 8.41 -22.92
N GLU A 158 6.07 8.04 -24.20
CA GLU A 158 6.43 8.95 -25.29
C GLU A 158 5.27 9.84 -25.77
N ARG A 159 4.01 9.41 -25.58
CA ARG A 159 2.81 10.08 -26.12
C ARG A 159 2.03 10.88 -25.07
N GLU A 160 2.18 10.56 -23.80
CA GLU A 160 1.41 11.16 -22.70
C GLU A 160 1.68 12.68 -22.63
N ARG A 161 0.59 13.47 -22.73
CA ARG A 161 0.61 14.92 -22.47
C ARG A 161 0.52 15.27 -20.97
N ARG A 162 0.24 14.27 -20.13
CA ARG A 162 0.14 14.42 -18.68
C ARG A 162 1.48 14.07 -18.03
N PRO A 163 1.92 14.82 -17.02
CA PRO A 163 3.13 14.48 -16.30
C PRO A 163 2.91 13.19 -15.51
N LEU A 164 3.70 12.15 -15.81
CA LEU A 164 3.76 10.92 -15.02
C LEU A 164 4.04 11.26 -13.55
N THR A 165 3.24 10.72 -12.65
CA THR A 165 3.47 10.87 -11.21
C THR A 165 4.45 9.82 -10.67
N LEU A 166 5.16 10.13 -9.59
CA LEU A 166 6.09 9.18 -8.97
C LEU A 166 5.41 7.88 -8.48
N PRO A 167 4.21 7.91 -7.86
CA PRO A 167 3.46 6.68 -7.58
C PRO A 167 3.09 5.89 -8.83
N ALA A 168 2.61 6.55 -9.90
CA ALA A 168 2.29 5.88 -11.15
C ALA A 168 3.52 5.22 -11.79
N LEU A 169 4.70 5.84 -11.71
CA LEU A 169 5.97 5.21 -12.12
C LEU A 169 6.22 3.91 -11.32
N ALA A 170 6.04 3.94 -10.00
CA ALA A 170 6.23 2.76 -9.15
C ALA A 170 5.23 1.63 -9.46
N ASP A 171 3.97 1.97 -9.74
CA ASP A 171 2.92 1.03 -10.18
C ASP A 171 3.24 0.42 -11.54
N ARG A 172 3.61 1.25 -12.52
CA ARG A 172 4.03 0.81 -13.85
C ARG A 172 5.22 -0.14 -13.77
N LEU A 173 6.25 0.16 -12.97
CA LEU A 173 7.39 -0.74 -12.80
C LEU A 173 7.01 -2.09 -12.17
N THR A 174 6.01 -2.11 -11.28
CA THR A 174 5.47 -3.37 -10.75
C THR A 174 4.76 -4.18 -11.85
N ILE A 175 3.98 -3.54 -12.71
CA ILE A 175 3.31 -4.20 -13.84
C ILE A 175 4.35 -4.78 -14.81
N LEU A 176 5.36 -3.98 -15.17
CA LEU A 176 6.44 -4.36 -16.07
C LEU A 176 7.24 -5.56 -15.53
N GLU A 177 7.61 -5.52 -14.25
CA GLU A 177 8.33 -6.61 -13.57
C GLU A 177 7.51 -7.92 -13.62
N LYS A 178 6.21 -7.83 -13.36
CA LYS A 178 5.30 -8.99 -13.39
C LYS A 178 5.00 -9.47 -14.80
N GLY A 179 5.09 -8.58 -15.79
CA GLY A 179 5.02 -8.89 -17.22
C GLY A 179 6.27 -9.52 -17.81
N GLY A 180 7.33 -9.70 -17.00
CA GLY A 180 8.54 -10.41 -17.42
C GLY A 180 9.63 -9.51 -18.02
N VAL A 181 9.53 -8.19 -17.86
CA VAL A 181 10.65 -7.28 -18.16
C VAL A 181 11.85 -7.65 -17.30
N SER A 182 13.04 -7.63 -17.88
CA SER A 182 14.24 -8.11 -17.18
C SER A 182 14.56 -7.23 -15.95
N PRO A 183 15.13 -7.79 -14.87
CA PRO A 183 15.52 -7.01 -13.70
C PRO A 183 16.47 -5.84 -14.02
N GLU A 184 17.36 -5.99 -15.01
CA GLU A 184 18.28 -4.94 -15.45
C GLU A 184 17.53 -3.76 -16.07
N GLU A 185 16.50 -4.06 -16.86
CA GLU A 185 15.68 -3.05 -17.52
C GLU A 185 14.77 -2.33 -16.51
N ILE A 186 14.15 -3.08 -15.58
CA ILE A 186 13.43 -2.49 -14.45
C ILE A 186 14.35 -1.57 -13.62
N LEU A 187 15.58 -2.00 -13.38
CA LEU A 187 16.57 -1.19 -12.67
C LEU A 187 16.91 0.08 -13.44
N ARG A 188 17.09 0.00 -14.76
CA ARG A 188 17.34 1.15 -15.64
C ARG A 188 16.17 2.13 -15.63
N MET A 189 14.94 1.65 -15.80
CA MET A 189 13.74 2.49 -15.81
C MET A 189 13.46 3.11 -14.44
N SER A 190 13.76 2.40 -13.35
CA SER A 190 13.62 2.94 -11.99
C SER A 190 14.48 4.18 -11.75
N GLN A 191 15.50 4.45 -12.58
CA GLN A 191 16.36 5.63 -12.44
C GLN A 191 15.66 6.96 -12.69
N GLU A 192 14.50 6.89 -13.34
CA GLU A 192 13.67 8.07 -13.59
C GLU A 192 13.21 8.74 -12.29
N GLU A 193 13.22 8.01 -11.16
CA GLU A 193 12.88 8.54 -9.83
C GLU A 193 13.76 9.74 -9.43
N GLU A 194 15.01 9.81 -9.91
CA GLU A 194 15.92 10.92 -9.64
C GLU A 194 15.35 12.25 -10.14
N SER A 195 14.58 12.25 -11.22
CA SER A 195 13.94 13.45 -11.77
C SER A 195 12.81 14.02 -10.90
N PHE A 196 12.38 13.26 -9.89
CA PHE A 196 11.37 13.64 -8.90
C PHE A 196 11.98 14.08 -7.57
N ARG A 197 13.32 14.09 -7.42
CA ARG A 197 13.95 14.47 -6.15
C ARG A 197 13.77 15.95 -5.83
N HIS A 198 13.50 16.23 -4.56
CA HIS A 198 13.37 17.57 -4.02
C HIS A 198 14.27 17.74 -2.80
N PRO A 199 15.04 18.83 -2.68
CA PRO A 199 16.04 19.00 -1.62
C PRO A 199 15.45 19.07 -0.21
N VAL A 200 14.18 19.44 -0.07
CA VAL A 200 13.51 19.57 1.24
C VAL A 200 12.61 18.38 1.58
N TRP A 201 11.98 17.78 0.57
CA TRP A 201 10.91 16.79 0.77
C TRP A 201 11.33 15.37 0.42
N GLY A 202 12.57 15.18 -0.05
CA GLY A 202 13.06 13.94 -0.64
C GLY A 202 12.54 13.79 -2.07
N TRP A 203 11.22 13.69 -2.25
CA TRP A 203 10.56 13.50 -3.55
C TRP A 203 9.30 14.35 -3.70
N THR A 204 8.92 14.61 -4.96
CA THR A 204 7.70 15.32 -5.35
C THR A 204 6.85 14.48 -6.30
N GLN A 205 5.56 14.79 -6.37
CA GLN A 205 4.58 14.04 -7.14
C GLN A 205 4.88 14.06 -8.63
N THR A 206 5.23 15.22 -9.18
CA THR A 206 5.66 15.40 -10.58
C THR A 206 7.00 16.12 -10.63
N ARG A 207 7.71 15.96 -11.75
CA ARG A 207 9.03 16.55 -11.99
C ARG A 207 9.01 18.07 -11.84
N GLY A 208 9.94 18.61 -11.04
CA GLY A 208 10.08 20.04 -10.81
C GLY A 208 8.93 20.71 -10.04
N SER A 209 7.97 19.93 -9.53
CA SER A 209 6.89 20.46 -8.69
C SER A 209 7.33 20.59 -7.22
N THR A 210 6.46 21.16 -6.39
CA THR A 210 6.62 21.16 -4.92
C THR A 210 5.52 20.34 -4.23
N SER A 211 4.67 19.64 -4.99
CA SER A 211 3.62 18.78 -4.45
C SER A 211 4.26 17.51 -3.92
N PHE A 212 3.97 17.11 -2.69
CA PHE A 212 4.42 15.86 -2.10
C PHE A 212 3.39 15.39 -1.07
N ASP A 213 3.46 14.11 -0.73
CA ASP A 213 2.81 13.52 0.43
C ASP A 213 3.58 12.23 0.82
N LEU A 214 3.10 11.51 1.84
CA LEU A 214 3.71 10.26 2.25
C LEU A 214 3.65 9.15 1.20
N PHE A 215 2.68 9.15 0.27
CA PHE A 215 2.62 8.17 -0.82
C PHE A 215 3.74 8.42 -1.83
N VAL A 216 3.96 9.68 -2.19
CA VAL A 216 5.08 10.10 -3.04
C VAL A 216 6.42 9.72 -2.42
N VAL A 217 6.62 10.03 -1.13
CA VAL A 217 7.87 9.69 -0.43
C VAL A 217 8.06 8.17 -0.34
N ARG A 218 7.00 7.41 -0.06
CA ARG A 218 7.04 5.93 -0.04
C ARG A 218 7.49 5.37 -1.39
N SER A 219 6.92 5.85 -2.49
CA SER A 219 7.29 5.44 -3.84
C SER A 219 8.75 5.77 -4.15
N GLY A 220 9.20 6.97 -3.83
CA GLY A 220 10.59 7.39 -4.02
C GLY A 220 11.60 6.56 -3.22
N VAL A 221 11.33 6.34 -1.93
CA VAL A 221 12.15 5.49 -1.06
C VAL A 221 12.19 4.06 -1.57
N GLY A 222 11.04 3.49 -1.97
CA GLY A 222 10.96 2.14 -2.51
C GLY A 222 11.76 1.96 -3.79
N LEU A 223 11.68 2.92 -4.73
CA LEU A 223 12.47 2.89 -5.96
C LEU A 223 13.97 3.06 -5.69
N ALA A 224 14.35 3.99 -4.82
CA ALA A 224 15.75 4.17 -4.42
C ALA A 224 16.31 2.91 -3.73
N ALA A 225 15.53 2.25 -2.87
CA ALA A 225 15.91 1.01 -2.21
C ALA A 225 16.14 -0.14 -3.19
N ARG A 226 15.25 -0.32 -4.19
CA ARG A 226 15.43 -1.29 -5.28
C ARG A 226 16.77 -1.09 -6.00
N ARG A 227 17.14 0.17 -6.21
CA ARG A 227 18.41 0.57 -6.83
C ARG A 227 19.62 0.48 -5.92
N ARG A 228 19.42 0.30 -4.60
CA ARG A 228 20.45 0.50 -3.57
C ARG A 228 21.07 1.90 -3.67
N ALA A 229 20.28 2.88 -4.10
CA ALA A 229 20.71 4.27 -4.21
C ALA A 229 20.73 4.92 -2.82
N PRO A 230 21.68 5.82 -2.55
CA PRO A 230 21.71 6.53 -1.27
C PRO A 230 20.47 7.42 -1.12
N VAL A 231 19.97 7.47 0.11
CA VAL A 231 18.89 8.35 0.53
C VAL A 231 19.33 9.05 1.82
N ASP A 232 18.94 10.31 1.97
CA ASP A 232 19.18 11.05 3.22
C ASP A 232 18.18 10.56 4.26
N THR A 233 18.58 9.53 5.01
CA THR A 233 17.70 8.86 5.98
C THR A 233 17.32 9.79 7.13
N GLU A 234 18.20 10.71 7.55
CA GLU A 234 17.92 11.66 8.62
C GLU A 234 16.87 12.69 8.19
N ALA A 235 17.00 13.26 6.99
CA ALA A 235 16.03 14.20 6.45
C ALA A 235 14.65 13.54 6.23
N ILE A 236 14.63 12.33 5.66
CA ILE A 236 13.40 11.57 5.44
C ILE A 236 12.74 11.27 6.78
N GLU A 237 13.49 10.74 7.75
CA GLU A 237 12.93 10.42 9.06
C GLU A 237 12.35 11.66 9.75
N SER A 238 13.08 12.79 9.74
CA SER A 238 12.59 14.05 10.30
C SER A 238 11.27 14.48 9.66
N LEU A 239 11.15 14.34 8.33
CA LEU A 239 9.91 14.60 7.61
C LEU A 239 8.78 13.65 8.07
N ILE A 240 9.00 12.33 8.06
CA ILE A 240 7.97 11.36 8.46
C ILE A 240 7.49 11.60 9.89
N LEU A 241 8.41 11.89 10.81
CA LEU A 241 8.07 12.16 12.20
C LEU A 241 7.30 13.46 12.39
N SER A 242 7.48 14.45 11.50
CA SER A 242 6.67 15.68 11.51
C SER A 242 5.22 15.45 11.06
N CYS A 243 4.94 14.34 10.37
CA CYS A 243 3.60 13.90 9.99
C CYS A 243 2.88 13.10 11.10
N GLN A 244 3.59 12.70 12.18
CA GLN A 244 2.99 11.93 13.26
C GLN A 244 2.13 12.82 14.16
N SER A 245 0.90 12.39 14.46
CA SER A 245 0.08 13.13 15.43
C SER A 245 0.47 12.80 16.87
N ARG A 246 0.11 13.69 17.80
CA ARG A 246 0.31 13.48 19.25
C ARG A 246 -0.40 12.22 19.77
N GLY A 247 -1.54 11.86 19.17
CA GLY A 247 -2.34 10.69 19.55
C GLY A 247 -1.91 9.39 18.86
N GLY A 248 -0.85 9.42 18.03
CA GLY A 248 -0.47 8.32 17.16
C GLY A 248 -1.03 8.45 15.74
N GLY A 249 -0.65 7.52 14.86
CA GLY A 249 -0.94 7.62 13.43
C GLY A 249 -0.17 8.75 12.73
N PHE A 250 -0.19 8.73 11.40
CA PHE A 250 0.45 9.72 10.55
C PHE A 250 -0.56 10.30 9.55
N GLY A 251 -0.47 11.61 9.32
CA GLY A 251 -1.15 12.28 8.21
C GLY A 251 -0.31 12.26 6.93
N PRO A 252 -0.90 12.50 5.75
CA PRO A 252 -0.16 12.55 4.49
C PRO A 252 0.85 13.71 4.40
N LEU A 253 0.67 14.74 5.24
CA LEU A 253 1.48 15.94 5.33
C LEU A 253 1.67 16.36 6.81
N PRO A 254 2.69 17.16 7.13
CA PRO A 254 2.86 17.72 8.46
C PRO A 254 1.62 18.49 8.92
N GLY A 255 1.09 18.14 10.09
CA GLY A 255 -0.12 18.75 10.66
C GLY A 255 -1.45 18.26 10.06
N ALA A 256 -1.44 17.36 9.07
CA ALA A 256 -2.66 16.76 8.54
C ALA A 256 -3.28 15.74 9.52
N ILE A 257 -4.58 15.50 9.37
CA ILE A 257 -5.29 14.50 10.17
C ILE A 257 -4.75 13.10 9.81
N PRO A 258 -4.43 12.25 10.79
CA PRO A 258 -3.96 10.89 10.52
C PRO A 258 -4.97 10.02 9.77
N GLY A 259 -4.47 9.26 8.80
CA GLY A 259 -5.20 8.23 8.05
C GLY A 259 -4.50 6.87 8.16
N LEU A 260 -5.24 5.77 7.96
CA LEU A 260 -4.67 4.42 8.02
C LEU A 260 -3.67 4.17 6.88
N ASP A 261 -4.02 4.64 5.70
CA ASP A 261 -3.21 4.67 4.48
C ASP A 261 -1.88 5.45 4.66
N ALA A 262 -1.94 6.69 5.17
CA ALA A 262 -0.76 7.50 5.44
C ALA A 262 0.08 6.94 6.60
N THR A 263 -0.57 6.36 7.61
CA THR A 263 0.11 5.64 8.70
C THR A 263 0.90 4.44 8.18
N LEU A 264 0.30 3.64 7.28
CA LEU A 264 1.01 2.54 6.65
C LEU A 264 2.23 3.04 5.85
N CYS A 265 2.05 4.06 5.01
CA CYS A 265 3.14 4.64 4.22
C CYS A 265 4.31 5.10 5.11
N ALA A 266 4.02 5.82 6.20
CA ALA A 266 5.04 6.25 7.16
C ALA A 266 5.83 5.07 7.74
N LEU A 267 5.14 4.01 8.15
CA LEU A 267 5.78 2.84 8.75
C LEU A 267 6.64 2.07 7.76
N GLU A 268 6.18 1.89 6.53
CA GLU A 268 6.96 1.24 5.48
C GLU A 268 8.21 2.05 5.12
N ILE A 269 8.09 3.37 5.00
CA ILE A 269 9.25 4.26 4.79
C ILE A 269 10.26 4.06 5.93
N LEU A 270 9.80 4.14 7.19
CA LEU A 270 10.67 3.97 8.35
C LEU A 270 11.35 2.60 8.38
N GLN A 271 10.65 1.52 8.01
CA GLN A 271 11.24 0.18 7.94
C GLN A 271 12.30 0.03 6.85
N GLU A 272 12.14 0.74 5.75
CA GLU A 272 13.10 0.72 4.64
C GLU A 272 14.36 1.51 5.00
N ILE A 273 14.21 2.70 5.61
CA ILE A 273 15.37 3.54 6.00
C ILE A 273 16.00 3.14 7.33
N ARG A 274 15.31 2.36 8.17
CA ARG A 274 15.79 1.80 9.44
C ARG A 274 15.54 0.30 9.52
N PRO A 275 16.46 -0.53 9.02
CA PRO A 275 16.32 -1.97 9.08
C PRO A 275 16.22 -2.53 10.51
N THR A 276 16.69 -1.80 11.53
CA THR A 276 16.58 -2.20 12.95
C THR A 276 15.14 -2.25 13.47
N LEU A 277 14.19 -1.55 12.83
CA LEU A 277 12.76 -1.73 13.10
C LEU A 277 12.24 -3.13 12.67
N ARG A 278 13.06 -3.89 11.93
CA ARG A 278 12.83 -5.32 11.64
C ARG A 278 13.35 -6.24 12.74
N GLU A 279 13.74 -5.76 13.91
CA GLU A 279 14.03 -6.62 15.06
C GLU A 279 12.78 -6.72 15.96
N PRO A 280 12.44 -7.91 16.49
CA PRO A 280 11.30 -8.03 17.42
C PRO A 280 11.50 -7.10 18.61
N ILE A 281 10.47 -6.31 18.94
CA ILE A 281 10.44 -5.58 20.20
C ILE A 281 10.53 -6.62 21.34
N PRO A 282 11.53 -6.54 22.23
CA PRO A 282 11.58 -7.40 23.40
C PRO A 282 10.30 -7.18 24.20
N ARG A 283 9.44 -8.20 24.27
CA ARG A 283 8.27 -8.15 25.13
C ARG A 283 8.77 -7.89 26.55
N GLN A 284 8.41 -6.74 27.12
CA GLN A 284 8.59 -6.55 28.55
C GLN A 284 7.72 -7.61 29.22
N GLU A 285 8.36 -8.66 29.74
CA GLU A 285 7.71 -9.66 30.57
C GLU A 285 7.02 -8.91 31.71
N GLY A 286 5.69 -8.87 31.64
CA GLY A 286 4.89 -8.27 32.67
C GLY A 286 5.20 -8.96 33.99
N LYS A 287 5.68 -8.19 34.97
CA LYS A 287 5.54 -8.57 36.37
C LYS A 287 4.05 -8.81 36.61
N ALA A 288 3.69 -10.07 36.80
CA ALA A 288 2.39 -10.43 37.34
C ALA A 288 2.22 -9.76 38.72
N PRO A 289 1.00 -9.35 39.10
CA PRO A 289 0.70 -8.86 40.44
C PRO A 289 0.96 -9.92 41.52
#